data_AF-A0A660W5M6-F1
#
_entry.id   AF-A0A660W5M6-F1
#
_cell.length_a   1.000
_cell.length_b   1.000
_cell.length_c   1.000
_cell.angle_alpha   90.00
_cell.angle_beta   90.00
_cell.angle_gamma   90.00
#
_symmetry.space_group_name_H-M   'P 1'
#
loop_
_entity.id
_entity.type
_entity.pdbx_description
1 polymer ?
#
loop_
_entity_poly.entity_id
_entity_poly.type
_entity_poly.pdbx_seq_one_letter_code
_entity_poly.pdbx_strand_id
1 'polypeptide(L)'
;MSGFFPQLAYYVYGQMYVDEVIVMYNDRAGEDQDYYYAHDMIYSPVGLLSKSGSLVEGYEYDAYSKCTFLTGDGNFTALDPQQSGRK
;
A
#
# COMPACT_ATOMS: atom_id res chain seq x y z
N MET A 1 -24.43 -21.29 0.38
CA MET A 1 -24.74 -19.88 0.06
C MET A 1 -23.45 -19.09 0.23
N SER A 2 -22.73 -18.83 -0.85
CA SER A 2 -21.54 -17.96 -0.82
C SER A 2 -22.01 -16.51 -0.92
N GLY A 3 -22.23 -15.88 0.23
CA GLY A 3 -22.51 -14.45 0.28
C GLY A 3 -21.26 -13.67 -0.12
N PHE A 4 -21.42 -12.70 -1.01
CA PHE A 4 -20.42 -11.66 -1.22
C PHE A 4 -20.33 -10.85 0.06
N PHE A 5 -19.37 -11.17 0.93
CA PHE A 5 -19.01 -10.31 2.04
C PHE A 5 -18.22 -9.13 1.43
N PRO A 6 -18.61 -7.87 1.71
CA PRO A 6 -17.80 -6.75 1.29
C PRO A 6 -16.42 -6.90 1.93
N GLN A 7 -15.38 -6.82 1.12
CA GLN A 7 -14.02 -6.80 1.63
C GLN A 7 -13.84 -5.61 2.56
N LEU A 8 -13.39 -5.87 3.78
CA LEU A 8 -13.30 -4.88 4.83
C LEU A 8 -11.83 -4.61 5.13
N ALA A 9 -11.43 -3.37 4.87
CA ALA A 9 -10.12 -2.87 5.24
C ALA A 9 -10.25 -1.83 6.36
N TYR A 10 -9.44 -1.96 7.40
CA TYR A 10 -9.31 -0.98 8.47
C TYR A 10 -7.93 -0.33 8.42
N TYR A 11 -7.88 0.96 8.71
CA TYR A 11 -6.64 1.72 8.63
C TYR A 11 -6.34 2.37 9.97
N VAL A 12 -5.09 2.27 10.40
CA VAL A 12 -4.56 2.98 11.56
C VAL A 12 -3.68 4.11 11.04
N TYR A 13 -4.01 5.33 11.48
CA TYR A 13 -3.29 6.53 11.12
C TYR A 13 -2.31 6.94 12.21
N GLY A 14 -1.23 7.62 11.82
CA GLY A 14 -0.14 8.05 12.66
C GLY A 14 -0.48 9.16 13.63
N GLN A 15 0.40 9.35 14.61
CA GLN A 15 0.22 10.33 15.68
C GLN A 15 0.68 11.75 15.26
N MET A 16 1.61 11.86 14.31
CA MET A 16 2.17 13.16 13.92
C MET A 16 1.37 13.85 12.80
N TYR A 17 0.78 13.10 11.86
CA TYR A 17 -0.02 13.66 10.77
C TYR A 17 -1.29 12.83 10.51
N VAL A 18 -2.41 13.52 10.21
CA VAL A 18 -3.74 12.91 10.03
C VAL A 18 -3.83 12.02 8.78
N ASP A 19 -3.01 12.32 7.78
CA ASP A 19 -2.93 11.63 6.50
C ASP A 19 -1.89 10.50 6.46
N GLU A 20 -1.11 10.31 7.54
CA GLU A 20 -0.11 9.25 7.62
C GLU A 20 -0.79 7.91 7.94
N VAL A 21 -0.98 7.06 6.93
CA VAL A 21 -1.42 5.67 7.18
C VAL A 21 -0.22 4.86 7.67
N ILE A 22 -0.34 4.15 8.79
CA ILE A 22 0.74 3.29 9.33
C ILE A 22 0.42 1.81 9.10
N VAL A 23 -0.84 1.41 9.31
CA VAL A 23 -1.25 0.01 9.19
C VAL A 23 -2.54 -0.09 8.39
N MET A 24 -2.58 -1.06 7.48
CA MET A 24 -3.82 -1.56 6.89
C MET A 24 -4.06 -2.99 7.38
N TYR A 25 -5.21 -3.20 8.02
CA TYR A 25 -5.76 -4.53 8.23
C TYR A 25 -6.70 -4.86 7.06
N ASN A 26 -6.53 -6.02 6.44
CA ASN A 26 -7.37 -6.50 5.34
C ASN A 26 -7.93 -7.89 5.67
N ASP A 27 -9.24 -8.07 5.61
CA ASP A 27 -9.89 -9.35 5.93
C ASP A 27 -9.98 -10.33 4.74
N ARG A 28 -9.32 -10.02 3.63
CA ARG A 28 -9.34 -10.86 2.42
C ARG A 28 -8.73 -12.24 2.69
N ALA A 29 -9.57 -13.25 2.51
CA ALA A 29 -9.15 -14.64 2.61
C ALA A 29 -8.03 -14.97 1.62
N GLY A 30 -6.91 -15.47 2.13
CA GLY A 30 -5.74 -15.86 1.33
C GLY A 30 -4.67 -14.77 1.16
N GLU A 31 -4.88 -13.58 1.73
CA GLU A 31 -3.88 -12.51 1.79
C GLU A 31 -3.34 -12.33 3.21
N ASP A 32 -2.27 -11.53 3.34
CA ASP A 32 -1.83 -11.08 4.65
C ASP A 32 -2.90 -10.20 5.28
N GLN A 33 -3.13 -10.41 6.57
CA GLN A 33 -4.12 -9.63 7.30
C GLN A 33 -3.59 -8.27 7.72
N ASP A 34 -2.28 -8.18 7.99
CA ASP A 34 -1.63 -6.96 8.47
C ASP A 34 -0.61 -6.49 7.43
N TYR A 35 -0.75 -5.24 6.98
CA TYR A 35 0.21 -4.55 6.14
C TYR A 35 0.69 -3.27 6.81
N TYR A 36 1.98 -2.96 6.64
CA TYR A 36 2.64 -1.82 7.27
C TYR A 36 3.16 -0.86 6.20
N TYR A 37 2.83 0.42 6.33
CA TYR A 37 3.36 1.46 5.45
C TYR A 37 4.69 1.96 5.99
N ALA A 38 5.73 1.88 5.15
CA ALA A 38 7.02 2.49 5.39
C ALA A 38 7.04 3.90 4.81
N HIS A 39 7.60 4.85 5.56
CA HIS A 39 7.62 6.26 5.23
C HIS A 39 9.05 6.78 5.04
N ASP A 40 9.21 7.82 4.22
CA ASP A 40 10.48 8.55 4.09
C ASP A 40 10.62 9.65 5.17
N MET A 41 11.69 10.46 5.09
CA MET A 41 11.98 11.54 6.03
C MET A 41 10.93 12.68 6.06
N ILE A 42 10.11 12.83 5.02
CA ILE A 42 8.98 13.77 4.93
C ILE A 42 7.62 13.08 5.09
N TYR A 43 7.59 11.87 5.64
CA TYR A 43 6.36 11.13 6.00
C TYR A 43 5.50 10.72 4.80
N SER A 44 6.11 10.58 3.62
CA SER A 44 5.42 10.04 2.44
C SER A 44 5.58 8.51 2.37
N PRO A 45 4.53 7.74 2.03
CA PRO A 45 4.59 6.29 2.01
C PRO A 45 5.43 5.79 0.84
N VAL A 46 6.56 5.15 1.11
CA VAL A 46 7.51 4.63 0.10
C VAL A 46 7.43 3.12 -0.07
N GLY A 47 6.73 2.42 0.81
CA GLY A 47 6.54 0.98 0.66
C GLY A 47 5.42 0.42 1.50
N LEU A 48 4.84 -0.68 1.02
CA LEU A 48 3.89 -1.51 1.72
C LEU A 48 4.57 -2.83 2.07
N LEU A 49 4.65 -3.14 3.36
CA LEU A 49 5.27 -4.35 3.88
C LEU A 49 4.19 -5.32 4.34
N SER A 50 4.41 -6.60 4.06
CA SER A 50 3.65 -7.70 4.66
C SER A 50 3.96 -7.83 6.15
N LYS A 51 3.12 -8.58 6.86
CA LYS A 51 3.38 -9.03 8.23
C LYS A 51 4.73 -9.71 8.43
N SER A 52 5.24 -10.39 7.39
CA SER A 52 6.54 -11.04 7.41
C SER A 52 7.74 -10.09 7.24
N GLY A 53 7.49 -8.80 6.97
CA GLY A 53 8.50 -7.80 6.63
C GLY A 53 8.93 -7.83 5.16
N SER A 54 8.32 -8.68 4.33
CA SER A 54 8.55 -8.69 2.88
C SER A 54 7.88 -7.50 2.20
N LEU A 55 8.56 -6.86 1.25
CA LEU A 55 8.02 -5.76 0.44
C LEU A 55 6.94 -6.28 -0.51
N VAL A 56 5.74 -5.69 -0.42
CA VAL A 56 4.56 -6.04 -1.23
C VAL A 56 4.38 -5.04 -2.36
N GLU A 57 4.49 -3.74 -2.05
CA GLU A 57 4.49 -2.65 -3.03
C GLU A 57 5.57 -1.64 -2.65
N GLY A 58 6.22 -1.02 -3.64
CA GLY A 58 7.18 0.07 -3.43
C GLY A 58 6.75 1.30 -4.21
N TYR A 59 6.94 2.49 -3.64
CA TYR A 59 6.51 3.76 -4.24
C TYR A 59 7.67 4.75 -4.28
N GLU A 60 7.87 5.39 -5.43
CA GLU A 60 8.85 6.47 -5.61
C GLU A 60 8.15 7.70 -6.18
N TYR A 61 8.47 8.86 -5.62
CA TYR A 61 7.85 10.13 -5.97
C TYR A 61 8.88 11.06 -6.58
N ASP A 62 8.52 11.75 -7.66
CA ASP A 62 9.32 12.86 -8.16
C ASP A 62 9.18 14.11 -7.28
N ALA A 63 9.97 15.15 -7.57
CA ALA A 63 9.95 16.43 -6.85
C ALA A 63 8.59 17.15 -6.87
N TYR A 64 7.65 16.70 -7.71
CA TYR A 64 6.29 17.24 -7.86
C TYR A 64 5.22 16.22 -7.44
N SER A 65 5.59 15.23 -6.62
CA SER A 65 4.70 14.23 -6.04
C SER A 65 4.05 13.29 -7.05
N LYS A 66 4.61 13.13 -8.25
CA LYS A 66 4.16 12.10 -9.19
C LYS A 66 4.64 10.73 -8.72
N CYS A 67 3.70 9.85 -8.42
CA CYS A 67 3.98 8.50 -7.93
C CYS A 67 4.32 7.51 -9.06
N THR A 68 5.33 6.69 -8.82
CA THR A 68 5.70 5.52 -9.61
C THR A 68 5.80 4.29 -8.69
N PHE A 69 5.50 3.11 -9.23
CA PHE A 69 5.32 1.88 -8.46
C PHE A 69 6.38 0.85 -8.85
N LEU A 70 6.92 0.15 -7.86
CA LEU A 70 7.84 -0.95 -8.07
C LEU A 70 7.07 -2.15 -8.66
N THR A 71 7.47 -2.55 -9.86
CA THR A 71 6.95 -3.74 -10.53
C THR A 71 7.64 -5.01 -10.03
N GLY A 72 7.02 -6.17 -10.24
CA GLY A 72 7.61 -7.47 -9.90
C GLY A 72 8.95 -7.75 -10.61
N ASP A 73 9.25 -7.03 -11.70
CA ASP A 73 10.52 -7.09 -12.42
C ASP A 73 11.61 -6.18 -11.81
N GLY A 74 11.32 -5.51 -10.69
CA GLY A 74 12.26 -4.64 -9.97
C GLY A 74 12.41 -3.23 -10.53
N ASN A 75 11.57 -2.81 -11.49
CA ASN A 75 11.61 -1.48 -12.10
C ASN A 75 10.45 -0.61 -11.62
N PHE A 76 10.66 0.71 -11.55
CA PHE A 76 9.59 1.66 -11.25
C PHE A 76 8.85 2.11 -12.51
N THR A 77 7.52 2.03 -12.47
CA THR A 77 6.66 2.45 -13.58
C THR A 77 5.60 3.43 -13.10
N ALA A 78 5.34 4.49 -13.88
CA ALA A 78 4.23 5.40 -13.61
C ALA A 78 2.90 4.65 -13.78
N LEU A 79 1.92 4.94 -12.93
CA LEU A 79 0.57 4.43 -13.14
C LEU A 79 0.01 4.98 -14.45
N ASP A 80 -0.41 4.09 -15.33
CA ASP A 80 -1.52 4.41 -16.21
C ASP A 80 -2.79 4.45 -15.34
N PRO A 81 -3.55 5.56 -15.29
CA PRO A 81 -4.76 5.68 -14.47
C PRO A 81 -5.77 4.52 -14.64
N GLN A 82 -5.69 3.74 -15.72
CA GLN A 82 -6.54 2.57 -15.96
C GLN A 82 -6.06 1.25 -15.31
N GLN A 83 -4.84 1.17 -14.76
CA GLN A 83 -4.27 -0.08 -14.23
C GLN A 83 -4.36 -0.23 -12.71
N SER A 84 -4.96 0.72 -12.00
CA SER A 84 -5.19 0.63 -10.55
C SER A 84 -6.35 -0.31 -10.16
N GLY A 85 -6.46 -1.45 -10.85
CA GLY A 85 -7.30 -2.58 -10.44
C GLY A 85 -6.39 -3.74 -10.06
N ARG A 86 -6.25 -4.01 -8.76
CA ARG A 86 -5.61 -5.23 -8.24
C ARG A 86 -6.23 -6.44 -8.98
N LYS A 87 -5.42 -7.17 -9.74
CA LYS A 87 -5.80 -8.49 -10.26
C LYS A 87 -5.81 -9.52 -9.13
#